data_AF-A0A8E2I9C9-F1
#
_entry.id   AF-A0A8E2I9C9-F1
#
_cell.length_a   1.000
_cell.length_b   1.000
_cell.length_c   1.000
_cell.angle_alpha   90.00
_cell.angle_beta   90.00
_cell.angle_gamma   90.00
#
_symmetry.space_group_name_H-M   'P 1'
#
loop_
_entity.id
_entity.type
_entity.pdbx_description
1 polymer ?
#
loop_
_entity_poly.entity_id
_entity_poly.type
_entity_poly.pdbx_seq_one_letter_code
_entity_poly.pdbx_strand_id
1 'polypeptide(L)'
;MSNIHSQKCNLNIWYYLPDEVWDKVITIYESMPGWIGYKNGIPYWFGQEDDEVFIMASVEPSGLSFYAQMSNSEWSSWIENFKLETTKLVGFEVGEPEDGFI
;
A
#
# COMPACT_ATOMS: atom_id res chain seq x y z
N MET A 1 2.31 22.46 -12.92
CA MET A 1 1.17 21.63 -12.51
C MET A 1 1.70 20.26 -12.25
N SER A 2 1.60 19.77 -11.01
CA SER A 2 1.84 18.36 -10.72
C SER A 2 0.79 17.58 -11.52
N ASN A 3 1.20 16.78 -12.49
CA ASN A 3 0.25 15.92 -13.20
C ASN A 3 -0.13 14.78 -12.25
N ILE A 4 -1.23 14.98 -11.54
CA ILE A 4 -1.82 14.01 -10.63
C ILE A 4 -2.58 12.99 -11.49
N HIS A 5 -2.36 11.71 -11.21
CA HIS A 5 -2.98 10.60 -11.92
C HIS A 5 -3.49 9.57 -10.93
N SER A 6 -4.51 8.80 -11.30
CA SER A 6 -4.92 7.63 -10.54
C SER A 6 -3.96 6.47 -10.81
N GLN A 7 -3.48 5.83 -9.75
CA GLN A 7 -2.62 4.64 -9.81
C GLN A 7 -3.20 3.50 -8.96
N LYS A 8 -2.88 2.26 -9.34
CA LYS A 8 -3.20 1.04 -8.58
C LYS A 8 -1.96 0.15 -8.54
N CYS A 9 -1.75 -0.55 -7.42
CA CYS A 9 -0.75 -1.60 -7.29
C CYS A 9 -1.34 -2.74 -6.45
N ASN A 10 -1.05 -3.99 -6.80
CA ASN A 10 -1.54 -5.15 -6.08
C ASN A 10 -0.37 -6.04 -5.68
N LEU A 11 -0.16 -6.21 -4.37
CA LEU A 11 1.00 -6.90 -3.82
C LEU A 11 0.68 -8.34 -3.41
N ASN A 12 1.67 -9.23 -3.48
CA ASN A 12 1.63 -10.63 -3.01
C ASN A 12 1.53 -10.77 -1.48
N ILE A 13 0.80 -9.87 -0.81
CA ILE A 13 0.45 -9.95 0.61
C ILE A 13 -0.99 -10.46 0.69
N TRP A 14 -1.13 -11.78 0.75
CA TRP A 14 -2.42 -12.45 0.65
C TRP A 14 -3.24 -12.36 1.95
N TYR A 15 -4.56 -12.28 1.82
CA TYR A 15 -5.49 -12.21 2.97
C TYR A 15 -5.37 -13.40 3.94
N TYR A 16 -4.91 -14.56 3.45
CA TYR A 16 -4.76 -15.78 4.23
C TYR A 16 -3.41 -15.88 4.97
N LEU A 17 -2.54 -14.88 4.83
CA LEU A 17 -1.28 -14.85 5.57
C LEU A 17 -1.56 -14.82 7.08
N PRO A 18 -0.68 -15.42 7.91
CA PRO A 18 -0.88 -15.46 9.36
C PRO A 18 -0.99 -14.08 9.98
N ASP A 19 -1.71 -13.97 11.10
CA ASP A 19 -1.89 -12.71 11.86
C ASP A 19 -0.54 -12.05 12.20
N GLU A 20 0.51 -12.81 12.53
CA GLU A 20 1.85 -12.26 12.80
C GLU A 20 2.44 -11.49 11.61
N VAL A 21 2.11 -11.91 10.37
CA VAL A 21 2.53 -11.19 9.17
C VAL A 21 1.71 -9.91 9.03
N TRP A 22 0.40 -9.97 9.26
CA TRP A 22 -0.47 -8.79 9.22
C TRP A 22 -0.13 -7.77 10.30
N ASP A 23 0.22 -8.19 11.51
CA ASP A 23 0.70 -7.32 12.59
C ASP A 23 1.91 -6.50 12.13
N LYS A 24 2.86 -7.13 11.43
CA LYS A 24 4.02 -6.45 10.84
C LYS A 24 3.60 -5.46 9.75
N VAL A 25 2.71 -5.86 8.85
CA VAL A 25 2.19 -4.99 7.78
C VAL A 25 1.49 -3.74 8.36
N ILE A 26 0.71 -3.91 9.42
CA ILE A 26 0.03 -2.80 10.12
C ILE A 26 1.06 -1.81 10.69
N THR A 27 2.16 -2.30 11.29
CA THR A 27 3.21 -1.38 11.77
C THR A 27 3.85 -0.58 10.63
N ILE A 28 3.96 -1.17 9.43
CA ILE A 28 4.43 -0.44 8.24
C ILE A 28 3.42 0.63 7.84
N TYR A 29 2.11 0.33 7.80
CA TYR A 29 1.09 1.33 7.47
C TYR A 29 1.23 2.61 8.27
N GLU A 30 1.36 2.47 9.59
CA GLU A 30 1.45 3.59 10.52
C GLU A 30 2.76 4.39 10.37
N SER A 31 3.81 3.74 9.86
CA SER A 31 5.12 4.38 9.61
C SER A 31 5.21 5.11 8.27
N MET A 32 4.33 4.78 7.32
CA MET A 32 4.40 5.35 5.98
C MET A 32 4.03 6.84 5.98
N PRO A 33 4.70 7.67 5.16
CA PRO A 33 4.39 9.09 5.05
C PRO A 33 2.93 9.33 4.70
N GLY A 34 2.33 10.32 5.38
CA GLY A 34 0.95 10.74 5.13
C GLY A 34 -0.10 9.94 5.91
N TRP A 35 0.26 9.01 6.79
CA TRP A 35 -0.72 8.21 7.54
C TRP A 35 -1.76 9.06 8.27
N ILE A 36 -3.05 8.82 7.98
CA ILE A 36 -4.18 9.52 8.63
C ILE A 36 -5.11 8.56 9.40
N GLY A 37 -4.70 7.30 9.52
CA GLY A 37 -5.43 6.27 10.25
C GLY A 37 -6.44 5.52 9.39
N TYR A 38 -7.16 4.62 10.06
CA TYR A 38 -8.27 3.89 9.46
C TYR A 38 -9.55 4.73 9.45
N LYS A 39 -10.29 4.68 8.35
CA LYS A 39 -11.68 5.16 8.24
C LYS A 39 -12.55 4.00 7.80
N ASN A 40 -13.55 3.64 8.61
CA ASN A 40 -14.43 2.48 8.37
C ASN A 40 -13.67 1.17 8.08
N GLY A 41 -12.52 0.96 8.73
CA GLY A 41 -11.68 -0.23 8.54
C GLY A 41 -10.72 -0.16 7.35
N ILE A 42 -10.74 0.92 6.56
CA ILE A 42 -9.85 1.13 5.42
C ILE A 42 -8.69 2.04 5.85
N PRO A 43 -7.42 1.64 5.65
CA PRO A 43 -6.26 2.49 5.90
C PRO A 43 -6.13 3.58 4.84
N TYR A 44 -5.85 4.82 5.26
CA TYR A 44 -5.67 5.97 4.38
C TYR A 44 -4.37 6.75 4.66
N TRP A 45 -3.83 7.37 3.62
CA TRP A 45 -2.74 8.34 3.68
C TRP A 45 -3.07 9.57 2.84
N PHE A 46 -2.57 10.74 3.27
CA PHE A 46 -2.69 12.07 2.67
C PHE A 46 -4.11 12.66 2.53
N GLY A 47 -5.12 11.82 2.33
CA GLY A 47 -6.53 12.21 2.14
C GLY A 47 -7.42 10.96 2.00
N GLN A 48 -8.69 11.19 1.70
CA GLN A 48 -9.68 10.18 1.30
C GLN A 48 -9.98 10.29 -0.21
N GLU A 49 -10.83 9.40 -0.74
CA GLU A 49 -11.14 9.32 -2.17
C GLU A 49 -11.73 10.61 -2.77
N ASP A 50 -12.34 11.47 -1.94
CA ASP A 50 -12.88 12.78 -2.35
C ASP A 50 -11.81 13.91 -2.37
N ASP A 51 -10.60 13.64 -1.88
CA ASP A 51 -9.50 14.60 -1.83
C ASP A 51 -8.64 14.55 -3.12
N GLU A 52 -7.95 15.66 -3.42
CA GLU A 52 -7.10 15.75 -4.61
C GLU A 52 -5.90 14.79 -4.55
N VAL A 53 -5.37 14.54 -3.34
CA VAL A 53 -4.25 13.63 -3.11
C VAL A 53 -4.60 12.64 -2.01
N PHE A 54 -4.57 11.35 -2.34
CA PHE A 54 -4.81 10.28 -1.37
C PHE A 54 -4.07 9.00 -1.75
N ILE A 55 -3.88 8.14 -0.75
CA ILE A 55 -3.63 6.71 -0.91
C ILE A 55 -4.58 5.98 0.03
N MET A 56 -5.14 4.86 -0.42
CA MET A 56 -5.84 3.90 0.43
C MET A 56 -5.39 2.48 0.09
N ALA A 57 -5.63 1.54 1.00
CA ALA A 57 -5.38 0.13 0.74
C ALA A 57 -6.59 -0.73 1.09
N SER A 58 -6.74 -1.86 0.39
CA SER A 58 -7.75 -2.87 0.66
C SER A 58 -7.15 -4.26 0.54
N VAL A 59 -7.53 -5.15 1.45
CA VAL A 59 -7.15 -6.56 1.40
C VAL A 59 -8.16 -7.29 0.51
N GLU A 60 -7.72 -7.68 -0.67
CA GLU A 60 -8.57 -8.32 -1.69
C GLU A 60 -8.18 -9.80 -1.87
N PRO A 61 -9.04 -10.64 -2.49
CA PRO A 61 -8.65 -12.00 -2.87
C PRO A 61 -7.40 -12.07 -3.76
N SER A 62 -7.10 -10.98 -4.49
CA SER A 62 -5.91 -10.84 -5.32
C SER A 62 -4.65 -10.40 -4.56
N GLY A 63 -4.73 -10.13 -3.26
CA GLY A 63 -3.64 -9.60 -2.45
C GLY A 63 -3.94 -8.21 -1.88
N LEU A 64 -2.92 -7.56 -1.32
CA LEU A 64 -3.05 -6.22 -0.79
C LEU A 64 -3.03 -5.21 -1.94
N SER A 65 -4.18 -4.58 -2.20
CA SER A 65 -4.35 -3.58 -3.25
C SER A 65 -4.23 -2.16 -2.69
N PHE A 66 -3.41 -1.34 -3.33
CA PHE A 66 -3.33 0.10 -3.10
C PHE A 66 -3.99 0.87 -4.24
N TYR A 67 -4.67 1.95 -3.87
CA TYR A 67 -5.26 2.92 -4.80
C TYR A 67 -4.75 4.30 -4.41
N ALA A 68 -4.23 5.04 -5.38
CA ALA A 68 -3.63 6.35 -5.15
C ALA A 68 -4.08 7.36 -6.19
N GLN A 69 -4.09 8.63 -5.78
CA GLN A 69 -4.20 9.77 -6.66
C GLN A 69 -3.08 10.76 -6.30
N MET A 70 -1.97 10.73 -7.02
CA MET A 70 -0.84 11.64 -6.79
C MET A 70 0.07 11.72 -8.03
N SER A 71 1.18 12.48 -7.96
CA SER A 71 2.14 12.48 -9.07
C SER A 71 2.89 11.15 -9.18
N ASN A 72 3.28 10.76 -10.40
CA ASN A 72 3.96 9.47 -10.62
C ASN A 72 5.25 9.31 -9.79
N SER A 73 6.03 10.38 -9.63
CA SER A 73 7.28 10.32 -8.86
C SER A 73 7.04 10.11 -7.36
N GLU A 74 6.00 10.75 -6.81
CA GLU A 74 5.63 10.57 -5.40
C GLU A 74 5.06 9.18 -5.18
N TRP A 75 4.19 8.71 -6.08
CA TRP A 75 3.64 7.36 -6.03
C TRP A 75 4.74 6.29 -6.09
N SER A 76 5.61 6.33 -7.09
CA SER A 76 6.71 5.37 -7.24
C SER A 76 7.59 5.34 -5.99
N SER A 77 7.97 6.51 -5.47
CA SER A 77 8.79 6.59 -4.26
C SER A 77 8.07 5.98 -3.05
N TRP A 78 6.77 6.24 -2.91
CA TRP A 78 5.97 5.75 -1.79
C TRP A 78 5.79 4.23 -1.84
N ILE A 79 5.40 3.67 -2.99
CA ILE A 79 5.12 2.24 -3.12
C ILE A 79 6.41 1.41 -3.09
N GLU A 80 7.53 1.91 -3.63
CA GLU A 80 8.84 1.26 -3.53
C GLU A 80 9.30 1.19 -2.07
N ASN A 81 9.13 2.27 -1.30
CA ASN A 81 9.44 2.27 0.13
C ASN A 81 8.56 1.27 0.90
N PHE A 82 7.26 1.21 0.60
CA PHE A 82 6.36 0.23 1.22
C PHE A 82 6.79 -1.22 0.93
N LYS A 83 7.06 -1.55 -0.35
CA LYS A 83 7.54 -2.88 -0.78
C LYS A 83 8.85 -3.24 -0.05
N LEU A 84 9.79 -2.29 0.03
CA LEU A 84 11.09 -2.47 0.67
C LEU A 84 10.97 -2.74 2.19
N GLU A 85 10.27 -1.87 2.92
CA GLU A 85 10.13 -2.01 4.37
C GLU A 85 9.34 -3.27 4.75
N THR A 86 8.30 -3.60 3.98
CA THR A 86 7.52 -4.82 4.24
C THR A 86 8.34 -6.07 3.99
N THR A 87 9.10 -6.13 2.88
CA THR A 87 10.00 -7.25 2.56
C THR A 87 10.97 -7.57 3.70
N LYS A 88 11.52 -6.54 4.37
CA LYS A 88 12.44 -6.71 5.51
C LYS A 88 11.80 -7.41 6.70
N LEU A 89 10.48 -7.35 6.85
CA LEU A 89 9.77 -7.86 8.02
C LEU A 89 9.04 -9.19 7.79
N VAL A 90 8.49 -9.41 6.59
CA VAL A 90 7.56 -10.53 6.33
C VAL A 90 8.25 -11.82 5.88
N GLY A 91 9.55 -11.77 5.57
CA GLY A 91 10.37 -12.95 5.25
C GLY A 91 10.22 -13.47 3.81
N PHE A 92 9.55 -12.72 2.95
CA PHE A 92 9.45 -12.95 1.51
C PHE A 92 9.55 -11.62 0.76
N GLU A 93 9.93 -11.66 -0.52
CA GLU A 93 9.98 -10.47 -1.36
C GLU A 93 8.56 -9.99 -1.68
N VAL A 94 8.29 -8.72 -1.36
CA VAL A 94 7.01 -8.08 -1.62
C VAL A 94 7.04 -7.39 -2.98
N GLY A 95 6.13 -7.79 -3.86
CA GLY A 95 6.01 -7.24 -5.20
C GLY A 95 4.69 -7.61 -5.84
N GLU A 96 4.54 -7.27 -7.12
CA GLU A 96 3.28 -7.47 -7.83
C GLU A 96 3.24 -8.87 -8.44
N PRO A 97 2.14 -9.64 -8.27
CA PRO A 97 2.06 -10.99 -8.83
C PRO A 97 2.25 -11.04 -10.35
N GLU A 98 1.90 -9.97 -11.08
CA GLU A 98 2.12 -9.86 -12.53
C GLU A 98 3.59 -9.76 -12.93
N ASP A 99 4.46 -9.31 -12.02
CA ASP A 99 5.92 -9.27 -12.20
C ASP A 99 6.59 -10.60 -11.79
N GLY A 100 5.81 -11.60 -11.35
CA GLY A 100 6.30 -12.93 -10.98
C GLY A 100 6.53 -13.15 -9.47
N PHE A 101 6.07 -12.23 -8.62
CA PHE A 101 6.12 -12.40 -7.16
C PHE A 101 5.00 -13.35 -6.69
N ILE A 102 5.33 -14.30 -5.80
CA ILE A 102 4.41 -15.35 -5.32
C ILE A 102 4.16 -15.17 -3.83
#